data_AF-A0A8E2DTX4-F1
#
_entry.id   AF-A0A8E2DTX4-F1
#
_cell.length_a   1.000
_cell.length_b   1.000
_cell.length_c   1.000
_cell.angle_alpha   90.00
_cell.angle_beta   90.00
_cell.angle_gamma   90.00
#
_symmetry.space_group_name_H-M   'P 1'
#
loop_
_entity.id
_entity.type
_entity.pdbx_description
1 polymer ?
#
loop_
_entity_poly.entity_id
_entity_poly.type
_entity_poly.pdbx_seq_one_letter_code
_entity_poly.pdbx_strand_id
1 'polypeptide(L)'
;MAGSSLDQNPPNAGRNITAGGSDWLWAVFAIMLLSDLAMVMWTFTRPRGTRLFHQIAVIVLTTATIAYFSMASDLGATPVTTEFGTPVTTRQIWFVRYIQWFITFPLLILELLLATGLTLSDILTTCFMAWVVVVCGLVGALVPSSYKWGYFALGCFALFYIWYALLGHGPRSTFNAGGVVRTGYLRSAGYLSFLLLLYPIAWGICEGGNVISPTGEMIWYGILDLLAGPVFLFVLLWGLRSVDYGAFGLWSGKYTDTSYGSGPGVAGAGMNGGGVNGGGVNGGGVNGGGMTGRGSNGVTGSVPATTRV
;
A
#
# COMPACT_ATOMS: atom_id res chain seq x y z
N MET A 1 20.40 -30.83 20.36
CA MET A 1 20.69 -30.30 19.01
C MET A 1 21.54 -29.08 19.26
N ALA A 2 22.83 -29.14 18.94
CA ALA A 2 23.70 -27.97 19.10
C ALA A 2 23.66 -27.17 17.79
N GLY A 3 23.52 -25.84 17.88
CA GLY A 3 23.56 -24.93 16.74
C GLY A 3 22.22 -24.31 16.36
N SER A 4 21.19 -24.42 17.21
CA SER A 4 19.95 -23.67 17.02
C SER A 4 20.13 -22.23 17.49
N SER A 5 19.42 -21.27 16.90
CA SER A 5 19.39 -19.90 17.44
C SER A 5 18.83 -19.87 18.87
N LEU A 6 18.00 -20.85 19.23
CA LEU A 6 17.45 -21.03 20.58
C LEU A 6 18.51 -21.33 21.64
N ASP A 7 19.68 -21.83 21.23
CA ASP A 7 20.81 -22.07 22.14
C ASP A 7 21.48 -20.75 22.58
N GLN A 8 21.40 -19.72 21.74
CA GLN A 8 21.97 -18.39 22.00
C GLN A 8 20.92 -17.44 22.60
N ASN A 9 19.70 -17.48 22.06
CA ASN A 9 18.57 -16.68 22.51
C ASN A 9 17.49 -17.65 23.03
N PRO A 10 17.49 -17.96 24.33
CA PRO A 10 16.56 -18.94 24.87
C PRO A 10 15.11 -18.39 24.91
N PRO A 11 14.10 -19.24 24.64
CA PRO A 11 12.72 -18.81 24.66
C PRO A 11 12.23 -18.24 25.99
N ASN A 12 11.37 -17.22 25.90
CA ASN A 12 10.89 -16.46 27.05
C ASN A 12 9.51 -16.87 27.58
N ALA A 13 8.90 -17.93 27.03
CA ALA A 13 7.55 -18.38 27.38
C ALA A 13 7.48 -19.91 27.54
N GLY A 14 6.53 -20.42 28.33
CA GLY A 14 6.33 -21.85 28.55
C GLY A 14 5.87 -22.61 27.29
N ARG A 15 5.08 -21.96 26.44
CA ARG A 15 4.78 -22.38 25.06
C ARG A 15 5.55 -21.50 24.11
N ASN A 16 6.62 -22.05 23.55
CA ASN A 16 7.53 -21.38 22.62
C ASN A 16 7.72 -22.16 21.31
N ILE A 17 8.48 -21.58 20.39
CA ILE A 17 8.89 -22.25 19.16
C ILE A 17 9.92 -23.34 19.41
N THR A 18 9.93 -24.35 18.56
CA THR A 18 10.94 -25.42 18.56
C THR A 18 12.13 -25.04 17.67
N ALA A 19 13.25 -25.78 17.78
CA ALA A 19 14.39 -25.60 16.89
C ALA A 19 13.99 -25.69 15.40
N GLY A 20 13.14 -26.66 15.03
CA GLY A 20 12.61 -26.76 13.66
C GLY A 20 11.70 -25.59 13.26
N GLY A 21 11.03 -24.95 14.21
CA GLY A 21 10.29 -23.70 13.98
C GLY A 21 11.22 -22.53 13.66
N SER A 22 12.37 -22.44 14.33
CA SER A 22 13.42 -21.48 14.00
C SER A 22 14.04 -21.77 12.62
N ASP A 23 14.35 -23.03 12.30
CA ASP A 23 14.89 -23.41 10.99
C ASP A 23 13.95 -23.02 9.83
N TRP A 24 12.64 -23.21 10.02
CA TRP A 24 11.63 -22.74 9.10
C TRP A 24 11.66 -21.21 8.92
N LEU A 25 11.74 -20.45 10.02
CA LEU A 25 11.82 -19.00 9.97
C LEU A 25 13.11 -18.51 9.26
N TRP A 26 14.23 -19.22 9.42
CA TRP A 26 15.46 -18.94 8.67
C TRP A 26 15.29 -19.17 7.17
N ALA A 27 14.55 -20.21 6.77
CA ALA A 27 14.22 -20.45 5.38
C ALA A 27 13.34 -19.32 4.80
N VAL A 28 12.32 -18.88 5.54
CA VAL A 28 11.48 -17.75 5.13
C VAL A 28 12.30 -16.46 5.04
N PHE A 29 13.17 -16.19 6.02
CA PHE A 29 14.12 -15.08 5.99
C PHE A 29 14.96 -15.08 4.71
N ALA A 30 15.55 -16.22 4.34
CA ALA A 30 16.39 -16.33 3.15
C ALA A 30 15.58 -16.03 1.87
N ILE A 31 14.34 -16.52 1.77
CA ILE A 31 13.46 -16.23 0.62
C ILE A 31 13.09 -14.75 0.57
N MET A 32 12.75 -14.14 1.72
CA MET A 32 12.45 -12.70 1.80
C MET A 32 13.65 -11.85 1.39
N LEU A 33 14.85 -12.17 1.89
CA LEU A 33 16.08 -11.47 1.55
C LEU A 33 16.42 -11.57 0.06
N LEU A 34 16.36 -12.78 -0.51
CA LEU A 34 16.62 -12.98 -1.94
C LEU A 34 15.59 -12.24 -2.81
N SER A 35 14.32 -12.26 -2.38
CA SER A 35 13.25 -11.52 -3.03
C SER A 35 13.48 -10.01 -2.97
N ASP A 36 13.90 -9.48 -1.81
CA ASP A 36 14.21 -8.07 -1.62
C ASP A 36 15.36 -7.63 -2.52
N LEU A 37 16.48 -8.38 -2.53
CA LEU A 37 17.61 -8.11 -3.41
C LEU A 37 17.21 -8.13 -4.89
N ALA A 38 16.41 -9.12 -5.31
CA ALA A 38 15.89 -9.17 -6.67
C ALA A 38 15.00 -7.95 -7.00
N MET A 39 14.15 -7.53 -6.07
CA MET A 39 13.28 -6.36 -6.24
C MET A 39 14.07 -5.05 -6.31
N VAL A 40 15.12 -4.90 -5.48
CA VAL A 40 16.06 -3.79 -5.52
C VAL A 40 16.77 -3.74 -6.88
N MET A 41 17.28 -4.87 -7.36
CA MET A 41 17.92 -4.93 -8.69
C MET A 41 16.94 -4.56 -9.80
N TRP A 42 15.70 -5.06 -9.75
CA TRP A 42 14.66 -4.71 -10.71
C TRP A 42 14.31 -3.22 -10.67
N THR A 43 14.30 -2.60 -9.48
CA THR A 43 14.06 -1.17 -9.32
C THR A 43 15.11 -0.33 -10.08
N PHE A 44 16.37 -0.76 -10.09
CA PHE A 44 17.45 -0.05 -10.78
C PHE A 44 17.35 -0.13 -12.31
N THR A 45 16.70 -1.15 -12.87
CA THR A 45 16.47 -1.24 -14.33
C THR A 45 15.33 -0.35 -14.82
N ARG A 46 14.54 0.26 -13.92
CA ARG A 46 13.44 1.16 -14.28
C ARG A 46 13.93 2.61 -14.40
N PRO A 47 13.46 3.40 -15.39
CA PRO A 47 13.72 4.84 -15.44
C PRO A 47 13.28 5.57 -14.17
N ARG A 48 13.95 6.68 -13.83
CA ARG A 48 13.55 7.55 -12.72
C ARG A 48 12.12 8.07 -12.99
N GLY A 49 11.31 8.22 -11.93
CA GLY A 49 9.89 8.58 -12.05
C GLY A 49 8.92 7.40 -12.17
N THR A 50 9.37 6.22 -12.66
CA THR A 50 8.52 5.03 -12.86
C THR A 50 8.72 3.94 -11.79
N ARG A 51 9.24 4.32 -10.62
CA ARG A 51 9.72 3.38 -9.60
C ARG A 51 8.78 3.19 -8.41
N LEU A 52 7.69 3.96 -8.30
CA LEU A 52 6.83 3.99 -7.11
C LEU A 52 6.42 2.60 -6.61
N PHE A 53 5.77 1.79 -7.45
CA PHE A 53 5.35 0.43 -7.06
C PHE A 53 6.55 -0.47 -6.70
N HIS A 54 7.69 -0.33 -7.38
CA HIS A 54 8.87 -1.13 -7.02
C HIS A 54 9.47 -0.67 -5.68
N GLN A 55 9.43 0.64 -5.38
CA GLN A 55 9.90 1.18 -4.11
C GLN A 55 9.01 0.75 -2.94
N ILE A 56 7.69 0.71 -3.13
CA ILE A 56 6.77 0.18 -2.11
C ILE A 56 7.07 -1.30 -1.88
N ALA A 57 7.24 -2.10 -2.95
CA ALA A 57 7.62 -3.50 -2.85
C ALA A 57 8.94 -3.73 -2.09
N VAL A 58 9.97 -2.93 -2.36
CA VAL A 58 11.24 -2.97 -1.59
C VAL A 58 11.00 -2.65 -0.12
N ILE A 59 10.24 -1.60 0.22
CA ILE A 59 9.93 -1.29 1.62
C ILE A 59 9.24 -2.47 2.31
N VAL A 60 8.29 -3.12 1.62
CA VAL A 60 7.58 -4.29 2.14
C VAL A 60 8.54 -5.45 2.40
N LEU A 61 9.37 -5.80 1.41
CA LEU A 61 10.29 -6.95 1.49
C LEU A 61 11.44 -6.73 2.47
N THR A 62 12.03 -5.53 2.52
CA THR A 62 13.05 -5.18 3.51
C THR A 62 12.49 -5.28 4.93
N THR A 63 11.29 -4.75 5.16
CA THR A 63 10.64 -4.83 6.49
C THR A 63 10.38 -6.28 6.89
N ALA A 64 9.84 -7.10 5.98
CA ALA A 64 9.63 -8.52 6.23
C ALA A 64 10.95 -9.25 6.52
N THR A 65 12.01 -8.97 5.76
CA THR A 65 13.33 -9.57 5.96
C THR A 65 13.87 -9.30 7.37
N ILE A 66 13.77 -8.07 7.87
CA ILE A 66 14.22 -7.70 9.23
C ILE A 66 13.39 -8.42 10.30
N ALA A 67 12.07 -8.49 10.12
CA ALA A 67 11.19 -9.16 11.07
C ALA A 67 11.41 -10.68 11.11
N TYR A 68 11.57 -11.34 9.96
CA TYR A 68 11.89 -12.76 9.91
C TYR A 68 13.27 -13.09 10.47
N PHE A 69 14.28 -12.21 10.29
CA PHE A 69 15.56 -12.35 10.97
C PHE A 69 15.40 -12.35 12.49
N SER A 70 14.59 -11.43 13.00
CA SER A 70 14.31 -11.32 14.45
C SER A 70 13.58 -12.57 14.95
N MET A 71 12.51 -13.00 14.28
CA MET A 71 11.76 -14.19 14.67
C MET A 71 12.61 -15.47 14.60
N ALA A 72 13.39 -15.65 13.53
CA ALA A 72 14.27 -16.80 13.35
C ALA A 72 15.35 -16.88 14.44
N SER A 73 15.78 -15.72 14.94
CA SER A 73 16.75 -15.58 16.03
C SER A 73 16.11 -15.66 17.43
N ASP A 74 14.81 -15.96 17.53
CA ASP A 74 14.03 -15.95 18.78
C ASP A 74 13.96 -14.59 19.50
N LEU A 75 13.99 -13.52 18.73
CA LEU A 75 13.88 -12.14 19.20
C LEU A 75 12.53 -11.51 18.80
N GLY A 76 12.11 -10.51 19.57
CA GLY A 76 10.89 -9.75 19.24
C GLY A 76 9.60 -10.45 19.64
N ALA A 77 9.64 -11.28 20.68
CA ALA A 77 8.47 -11.89 21.31
C ALA A 77 8.33 -11.50 22.79
N THR A 78 7.12 -11.60 23.31
CA THR A 78 6.82 -11.40 24.74
C THR A 78 5.91 -12.53 25.27
N PRO A 79 6.12 -13.01 26.50
CA PRO A 79 5.25 -14.01 27.10
C PRO A 79 3.92 -13.40 27.55
N VAL A 80 2.81 -14.05 27.18
CA VAL A 80 1.45 -13.68 27.63
C VAL A 80 0.77 -14.90 28.22
N THR A 81 0.15 -14.77 29.39
CA THR A 81 -0.60 -15.88 30.02
C THR A 81 -1.73 -16.37 29.12
N THR A 82 -1.80 -17.67 28.90
CA THR A 82 -2.85 -18.29 28.08
C THR A 82 -4.20 -18.18 28.75
N GLU A 83 -5.23 -17.80 28.00
CA GLU A 83 -6.64 -17.87 28.45
C GLU A 83 -7.09 -19.33 28.50
N PHE A 84 -6.70 -20.10 27.48
CA PHE A 84 -7.10 -21.48 27.29
C PHE A 84 -5.88 -22.42 27.32
N GLY A 85 -6.03 -23.56 28.01
CA GLY A 85 -5.01 -24.60 28.11
C GLY A 85 -4.75 -25.06 29.55
N THR A 86 -4.48 -26.36 29.73
CA THR A 86 -4.15 -26.95 31.04
C THR A 86 -2.78 -27.67 30.97
N PRO A 87 -1.85 -27.40 31.91
CA PRO A 87 -1.89 -26.33 32.91
C PRO A 87 -1.83 -24.93 32.27
N VAL A 88 -2.30 -23.91 33.00
CA VAL A 88 -2.12 -22.51 32.60
C VAL A 88 -0.63 -22.22 32.49
N THR A 89 -0.23 -21.60 31.38
CA THR A 89 1.17 -21.30 31.07
C THR A 89 1.27 -19.98 30.31
N THR A 90 2.49 -19.55 29.97
CA THR A 90 2.71 -18.40 29.10
C THR A 90 2.90 -18.85 27.65
N ARG A 91 2.38 -18.07 26.71
CA ARG A 91 2.55 -18.26 25.27
C ARG A 91 3.43 -17.16 24.71
N GLN A 92 4.36 -17.54 23.85
CA GLN A 92 5.18 -16.61 23.09
C GLN A 92 4.33 -15.87 22.06
N ILE A 93 4.22 -14.55 22.19
CA ILE A 93 3.52 -13.66 21.26
C ILE A 93 4.54 -12.82 20.52
N TRP A 94 4.57 -12.96 19.19
CA TRP A 94 5.55 -12.34 18.31
C TRP A 94 5.14 -10.93 17.91
N PHE A 95 5.34 -9.96 18.82
CA PHE A 95 4.96 -8.57 18.56
C PHE A 95 5.71 -7.97 17.35
N VAL A 96 6.93 -8.45 17.04
CA VAL A 96 7.70 -7.99 15.87
C VAL A 96 6.96 -8.24 14.55
N ARG A 97 6.15 -9.31 14.45
CA ARG A 97 5.32 -9.59 13.28
C ARG A 97 4.24 -8.54 13.08
N TYR A 98 3.67 -8.02 14.17
CA TYR A 98 2.71 -6.94 14.09
C TYR A 98 3.37 -5.62 13.72
N ILE A 99 4.62 -5.38 14.11
CA ILE A 99 5.40 -4.22 13.62
C ILE A 99 5.61 -4.32 12.11
N GLN A 100 5.97 -5.51 11.62
CA GLN A 100 6.05 -5.78 10.17
C GLN A 100 4.70 -5.46 9.51
N TRP A 101 3.61 -6.08 9.95
CA TRP A 101 2.29 -5.88 9.34
C TRP A 101 1.79 -4.44 9.42
N PHE A 102 2.16 -3.70 10.48
CA PHE A 102 1.81 -2.29 10.64
C PHE A 102 2.38 -1.45 9.47
N ILE A 103 3.53 -1.85 8.94
CA ILE A 103 4.16 -1.20 7.79
C ILE A 103 3.69 -1.87 6.49
N THR A 104 3.73 -3.19 6.39
CA THR A 104 3.54 -3.90 5.12
C THR A 104 2.09 -3.97 4.67
N PHE A 105 1.15 -4.18 5.59
CA PHE A 105 -0.25 -4.38 5.23
C PHE A 105 -0.90 -3.16 4.55
N PRO A 106 -0.81 -1.92 5.09
CA PRO A 106 -1.32 -0.74 4.39
C PRO A 106 -0.60 -0.51 3.05
N LEU A 107 0.68 -0.85 2.93
CA LEU A 107 1.44 -0.70 1.68
C LEU A 107 0.99 -1.68 0.59
N LEU A 108 0.68 -2.93 0.94
CA LEU A 108 0.11 -3.91 -0.01
C LEU A 108 -1.26 -3.47 -0.54
N ILE A 109 -2.10 -2.90 0.34
CA ILE A 109 -3.39 -2.30 -0.07
C ILE A 109 -3.14 -1.07 -0.96
N LEU A 110 -2.20 -0.22 -0.57
CA LEU A 110 -1.87 1.01 -1.30
C LEU A 110 -1.45 0.68 -2.74
N GLU A 111 -0.62 -0.33 -2.99
CA GLU A 111 -0.24 -0.72 -4.35
C GLU A 111 -1.44 -1.12 -5.21
N LEU A 112 -2.43 -1.82 -4.65
CA LEU A 112 -3.65 -2.14 -5.39
C LEU A 112 -4.47 -0.89 -5.67
N LEU A 113 -4.67 -0.06 -4.66
CA LEU A 113 -5.57 1.09 -4.75
C LEU A 113 -5.00 2.23 -5.60
N LEU A 114 -3.68 2.39 -5.66
CA LEU A 114 -3.03 3.32 -6.58
C LEU A 114 -3.27 2.98 -8.05
N ALA A 115 -3.65 1.73 -8.36
CA ALA A 115 -4.04 1.33 -9.71
C ALA A 115 -5.50 1.68 -10.06
N THR A 116 -6.30 2.11 -9.08
CA THR A 116 -7.72 2.45 -9.24
C THR A 116 -7.95 3.95 -9.43
N GLY A 117 -9.18 4.35 -9.75
CA GLY A 117 -9.59 5.76 -9.80
C GLY A 117 -10.18 6.28 -8.50
N LEU A 118 -9.88 5.63 -7.36
CA LEU A 118 -10.40 6.05 -6.07
C LEU A 118 -9.83 7.39 -5.62
N THR A 119 -10.61 8.13 -4.84
CA THR A 119 -10.12 9.38 -4.26
C THR A 119 -9.02 9.10 -3.26
N LEU A 120 -8.09 10.05 -3.09
CA LEU A 120 -7.03 9.93 -2.08
C LEU A 120 -7.61 9.69 -0.68
N SER A 121 -8.75 10.29 -0.36
CA SER A 121 -9.47 10.10 0.91
C SER A 121 -9.92 8.65 1.12
N ASP A 122 -10.44 7.98 0.09
CA ASP A 122 -10.86 6.57 0.17
C ASP A 122 -9.65 5.65 0.35
N ILE A 123 -8.56 5.93 -0.37
CA ILE A 123 -7.30 5.19 -0.25
C ILE A 123 -6.74 5.32 1.16
N LEU A 124 -6.62 6.54 1.68
CA LEU A 124 -6.11 6.81 3.03
C LEU A 124 -6.98 6.16 4.10
N THR A 125 -8.31 6.24 3.96
CA THR A 125 -9.24 5.60 4.90
C THR A 125 -9.07 4.08 4.89
N THR A 126 -8.87 3.48 3.72
CA THR A 126 -8.64 2.03 3.62
C THR A 126 -7.30 1.63 4.25
N CYS A 127 -6.23 2.40 4.03
CA CYS A 127 -4.94 2.19 4.71
C CYS A 127 -5.05 2.35 6.23
N PHE A 128 -5.82 3.32 6.71
CA PHE A 128 -6.10 3.47 8.14
C PHE A 128 -6.82 2.26 8.71
N MET A 129 -7.81 1.70 8.00
CA MET A 129 -8.47 0.46 8.42
C MET A 129 -7.51 -0.73 8.46
N ALA A 130 -6.50 -0.76 7.58
CA ALA A 130 -5.43 -1.76 7.65
C ALA A 130 -4.63 -1.66 8.96
N TRP A 131 -4.31 -0.44 9.41
CA TRP A 131 -3.71 -0.23 10.74
C TRP A 131 -4.63 -0.66 11.87
N VAL A 132 -5.93 -0.37 11.80
CA VAL A 132 -6.90 -0.81 12.81
C VAL A 132 -6.87 -2.33 12.96
N VAL A 133 -6.85 -3.09 11.85
CA VAL A 133 -6.72 -4.56 11.88
C VAL A 133 -5.46 -4.99 12.66
N VAL A 134 -4.31 -4.42 12.32
CA VAL A 134 -3.02 -4.81 12.93
C VAL A 134 -2.94 -4.43 14.40
N VAL A 135 -3.35 -3.20 14.74
CA VAL A 135 -3.32 -2.70 16.13
C VAL A 135 -4.28 -3.49 17.01
N CYS A 136 -5.50 -3.75 16.54
CA CYS A 136 -6.44 -4.61 17.25
C CYS A 136 -5.91 -6.03 17.41
N GLY A 137 -5.29 -6.61 16.38
CA GLY A 137 -4.67 -7.93 16.45
C GLY A 137 -3.55 -8.00 17.49
N LEU A 138 -2.66 -7.00 17.52
CA LEU A 138 -1.56 -6.93 18.48
C LEU A 138 -2.09 -6.76 19.91
N VAL A 139 -2.93 -5.75 20.14
CA VAL A 139 -3.47 -5.49 21.48
C VAL A 139 -4.26 -6.69 21.97
N GLY A 140 -5.09 -7.30 21.12
CA GLY A 140 -5.81 -8.53 21.45
C GLY A 140 -4.88 -9.69 21.83
N ALA A 141 -3.77 -9.87 21.10
CA ALA A 141 -2.81 -10.95 21.39
C ALA A 141 -2.08 -10.75 22.73
N LEU A 142 -1.97 -9.50 23.20
CA LEU A 142 -1.37 -9.14 24.48
C LEU A 142 -2.36 -9.17 25.66
N VAL A 143 -3.67 -9.34 25.40
CA VAL A 143 -4.69 -9.41 26.45
C VAL A 143 -4.83 -10.88 26.93
N PRO A 144 -4.62 -11.18 28.22
CA PRO A 144 -4.78 -12.54 28.73
C PRO A 144 -6.24 -12.99 28.88
N SER A 145 -7.16 -12.04 29.09
CA SER A 145 -8.58 -12.32 29.36
C SER A 145 -9.42 -12.42 28.07
N SER A 146 -10.68 -12.81 28.23
CA SER A 146 -11.66 -12.90 27.13
C SER A 146 -11.92 -11.55 26.42
N TYR A 147 -11.47 -10.42 26.99
CA TYR A 147 -11.55 -9.11 26.34
C TYR A 147 -10.78 -9.06 25.01
N LYS A 148 -9.83 -9.98 24.76
CA LYS A 148 -9.15 -10.09 23.47
C LYS A 148 -10.11 -10.26 22.29
N TRP A 149 -11.26 -10.91 22.51
CA TRP A 149 -12.27 -11.14 21.47
C TRP A 149 -12.99 -9.86 21.04
N GLY A 150 -13.04 -8.84 21.92
CA GLY A 150 -13.52 -7.51 21.54
C GLY A 150 -12.61 -6.85 20.50
N TYR A 151 -11.29 -6.91 20.71
CA TYR A 151 -10.32 -6.43 19.73
C TYR A 151 -10.38 -7.24 18.43
N PHE A 152 -10.51 -8.56 18.53
CA PHE A 152 -10.69 -9.42 17.36
C PHE A 152 -11.90 -9.01 16.51
N ALA A 153 -13.06 -8.78 17.14
CA ALA A 153 -14.27 -8.33 16.45
C ALA A 153 -14.08 -6.97 15.76
N LEU A 154 -13.48 -6.00 16.46
CA LEU A 154 -13.15 -4.68 15.88
C LEU A 154 -12.24 -4.80 14.66
N GLY A 155 -11.19 -5.65 14.75
CA GLY A 155 -10.31 -5.95 13.63
C GLY A 155 -11.06 -6.59 12.45
N CYS A 156 -11.97 -7.54 12.71
CA CYS A 156 -12.79 -8.15 11.66
C CYS A 156 -13.71 -7.13 10.95
N PHE A 157 -14.32 -6.20 11.69
CA PHE A 157 -15.12 -5.13 11.09
C PHE A 157 -14.28 -4.20 10.20
N ALA A 158 -13.07 -3.85 10.64
CA ALA A 158 -12.13 -3.09 9.81
C ALA A 158 -11.73 -3.88 8.54
N LEU A 159 -11.55 -5.19 8.65
CA LEU A 159 -11.27 -6.05 7.50
C LEU A 159 -12.45 -6.11 6.51
N PHE A 160 -13.70 -6.14 6.97
CA PHE A 160 -14.87 -6.04 6.09
C PHE A 160 -14.91 -4.71 5.31
N TYR A 161 -14.51 -3.60 5.95
CA TYR A 161 -14.36 -2.33 5.25
C TYR A 161 -13.29 -2.42 4.14
N ILE A 162 -12.14 -3.04 4.43
CA ILE A 162 -11.07 -3.23 3.42
C ILE A 162 -11.59 -4.08 2.25
N TRP A 163 -12.33 -5.16 2.49
CA TRP A 163 -12.96 -5.93 1.41
C TRP A 163 -13.98 -5.13 0.62
N TYR A 164 -14.78 -4.30 1.29
CA TYR A 164 -15.68 -3.38 0.59
C TYR A 164 -14.90 -2.43 -0.33
N ALA A 165 -13.78 -1.87 0.13
CA ALA A 165 -12.94 -1.02 -0.69
C ALA A 165 -12.30 -1.77 -1.88
N LEU A 166 -11.74 -2.96 -1.65
CA LEU A 166 -11.01 -3.75 -2.66
C LEU A 166 -11.92 -4.47 -3.67
N LEU A 167 -13.05 -5.02 -3.23
CA LEU A 167 -13.92 -5.87 -4.06
C LEU A 167 -15.24 -5.16 -4.44
N GLY A 168 -15.63 -4.15 -3.67
CA GLY A 168 -16.81 -3.35 -3.91
C GLY A 168 -16.48 -2.07 -4.68
N HIS A 169 -15.80 -1.15 -4.02
CA HIS A 169 -15.65 0.22 -4.49
C HIS A 169 -14.60 0.35 -5.62
N GLY A 170 -13.38 -0.16 -5.42
CA GLY A 170 -12.30 -0.11 -6.39
C GLY A 170 -12.66 -0.63 -7.79
N PRO A 171 -13.27 -1.82 -7.94
CA PRO A 171 -13.71 -2.36 -9.23
C PRO A 171 -14.69 -1.51 -10.04
N ARG A 172 -15.44 -0.63 -9.34
CA ARG A 172 -16.46 0.27 -9.91
C ARG A 172 -15.90 1.66 -10.22
N SER A 173 -14.67 1.95 -9.80
CA SER A 173 -13.99 3.21 -10.12
C SER A 173 -13.51 3.24 -11.59
N THR A 174 -13.28 4.45 -12.09
CA THR A 174 -12.71 4.65 -13.44
C THR A 174 -11.19 4.46 -13.37
N PHE A 175 -10.68 3.38 -13.94
CA PHE A 175 -9.23 3.10 -13.95
C PHE A 175 -8.51 4.07 -14.90
N ASN A 176 -7.64 4.92 -14.36
CA ASN A 176 -6.90 5.91 -15.14
C ASN A 176 -6.05 5.26 -16.26
N ALA A 177 -5.57 4.04 -16.04
CA ALA A 177 -4.74 3.29 -16.99
C ALA A 177 -5.52 2.28 -17.87
N GLY A 178 -6.86 2.35 -17.91
CA GLY A 178 -7.71 1.60 -18.84
C GLY A 178 -8.03 0.14 -18.44
N GLY A 179 -8.64 -0.61 -19.38
CA GLY A 179 -9.25 -1.93 -19.12
C GLY A 179 -8.27 -3.07 -18.81
N VAL A 180 -7.03 -3.00 -19.29
CA VAL A 180 -5.99 -4.01 -19.00
C VAL A 180 -5.62 -3.98 -17.52
N VAL A 181 -5.46 -2.78 -16.96
CA VAL A 181 -5.16 -2.59 -15.52
C VAL A 181 -6.32 -3.05 -14.66
N ARG A 182 -7.57 -2.80 -15.07
CA ARG A 182 -8.76 -3.30 -14.36
C ARG A 182 -8.75 -4.81 -14.19
N THR A 183 -8.39 -5.56 -15.22
CA THR A 183 -8.34 -7.04 -15.16
C THR A 183 -7.23 -7.52 -14.22
N GLY A 184 -6.05 -6.90 -14.29
CA GLY A 184 -4.95 -7.17 -13.36
C GLY A 184 -5.34 -6.88 -11.92
N TYR A 185 -5.92 -5.70 -11.67
CA TYR A 185 -6.42 -5.29 -10.37
C TYR A 185 -7.42 -6.28 -9.78
N LEU A 186 -8.44 -6.70 -10.55
CA LEU A 186 -9.46 -7.63 -10.06
C LEU A 186 -8.87 -8.97 -9.61
N ARG A 187 -7.90 -9.50 -10.37
CA ARG A 187 -7.20 -10.75 -10.01
C ARG A 187 -6.39 -10.57 -8.74
N SER A 188 -5.60 -9.50 -8.66
CA SER A 188 -4.75 -9.24 -7.50
C SER A 188 -5.55 -8.89 -6.24
N ALA A 189 -6.63 -8.12 -6.37
CA ALA A 189 -7.54 -7.77 -5.27
C ALA A 189 -8.29 -9.01 -4.76
N GLY A 190 -8.78 -9.88 -5.65
CA GLY A 190 -9.40 -11.15 -5.28
C GLY A 190 -8.41 -12.09 -4.57
N TYR A 191 -7.20 -12.23 -5.11
CA TYR A 191 -6.13 -13.04 -4.51
C TYR A 191 -5.75 -12.54 -3.12
N LEU A 192 -5.46 -11.24 -2.97
CA LEU A 192 -5.10 -10.66 -1.67
C LEU A 192 -6.26 -10.78 -0.69
N SER A 193 -7.51 -10.49 -1.11
CA SER A 193 -8.68 -10.60 -0.23
C SER A 193 -8.89 -12.02 0.28
N PHE A 194 -8.63 -13.04 -0.56
CA PHE A 194 -8.65 -14.43 -0.13
C PHE A 194 -7.57 -14.73 0.92
N LEU A 195 -6.33 -14.27 0.72
CA LEU A 195 -5.29 -14.43 1.74
C LEU A 195 -5.66 -13.72 3.05
N LEU A 196 -6.22 -12.51 2.97
CA LEU A 196 -6.63 -11.73 4.12
C LEU A 196 -7.73 -12.41 4.96
N LEU A 197 -8.53 -13.31 4.39
CA LEU A 197 -9.46 -14.14 5.15
C LEU A 197 -8.73 -15.14 6.06
N LEU A 198 -7.57 -15.64 5.63
CA LEU A 198 -6.84 -16.69 6.36
C LEU A 198 -6.10 -16.15 7.59
N TYR A 199 -5.69 -14.88 7.60
CA TYR A 199 -5.02 -14.24 8.75
C TYR A 199 -5.88 -14.19 10.03
N PRO A 200 -7.12 -13.68 10.05
CA PRO A 200 -7.95 -13.68 11.25
C PRO A 200 -8.35 -15.08 11.71
N ILE A 201 -8.46 -16.04 10.79
CA ILE A 201 -8.66 -17.46 11.14
C ILE A 201 -7.45 -17.99 11.90
N ALA A 202 -6.23 -17.75 11.37
CA ALA A 202 -4.99 -18.12 12.05
C ALA A 202 -4.91 -17.47 13.44
N TRP A 203 -5.21 -16.18 13.54
CA TRP A 203 -5.18 -15.43 14.80
C TRP A 203 -6.15 -16.01 15.83
N GLY A 204 -7.39 -16.28 15.41
CA GLY A 204 -8.43 -16.83 16.28
C GLY A 204 -8.06 -18.20 16.86
N ILE A 205 -7.33 -19.02 16.09
CA ILE A 205 -6.96 -20.38 16.51
C ILE A 205 -5.62 -20.37 17.28
N CYS A 206 -4.68 -19.49 16.95
CA CYS A 206 -3.32 -19.47 17.50
C CYS A 206 -3.20 -18.57 18.74
N GLU A 207 -3.31 -17.25 18.57
CA GLU A 207 -3.18 -16.26 19.64
C GLU A 207 -4.45 -16.17 20.52
N GLY A 208 -5.63 -16.17 19.90
CA GLY A 208 -6.92 -16.08 20.58
C GLY A 208 -7.24 -17.36 21.36
N GLY A 209 -7.46 -18.45 20.64
CA GLY A 209 -7.92 -19.73 21.18
C GLY A 209 -6.82 -20.61 21.78
N ASN A 210 -5.54 -20.25 21.62
CA ASN A 210 -4.40 -21.00 22.14
C ASN A 210 -4.38 -22.50 21.73
N VAL A 211 -4.95 -22.84 20.57
CA VAL A 211 -5.09 -24.23 20.08
C VAL A 211 -3.80 -24.67 19.37
N ILE A 212 -3.33 -23.90 18.39
CA ILE A 212 -2.12 -24.22 17.63
C ILE A 212 -0.87 -23.75 18.39
N SER A 213 0.19 -24.56 18.33
CA SER A 213 1.48 -24.27 18.95
C SER A 213 2.17 -23.04 18.32
N PRO A 214 3.07 -22.34 19.03
CA PRO A 214 3.83 -21.24 18.44
C PRO A 214 4.60 -21.65 17.18
N THR A 215 5.11 -22.89 17.11
CA THR A 215 5.75 -23.39 15.87
C THR A 215 4.76 -23.52 14.71
N GLY A 216 3.58 -24.09 14.95
CA GLY A 216 2.55 -24.23 13.91
C GLY A 216 2.03 -22.87 13.42
N GLU A 217 1.93 -21.91 14.34
CA GLU A 217 1.62 -20.51 14.01
C GLU A 217 2.68 -19.88 13.09
N MET A 218 3.98 -20.09 13.37
CA MET A 218 5.07 -19.58 12.51
C MET A 218 5.03 -20.19 11.11
N ILE A 219 4.66 -21.47 10.99
CA ILE A 219 4.49 -22.13 9.69
C ILE A 219 3.32 -21.51 8.94
N TRP A 220 2.17 -21.34 9.60
CA TRP A 220 0.97 -20.78 9.00
C TRP A 220 1.23 -19.36 8.47
N TYR A 221 1.67 -18.44 9.33
CA TYR A 221 1.93 -17.06 8.90
C TYR A 221 3.12 -16.97 7.93
N GLY A 222 4.14 -17.82 8.08
CA GLY A 222 5.25 -17.91 7.13
C GLY A 222 4.79 -18.19 5.70
N ILE A 223 3.88 -19.16 5.53
CA ILE A 223 3.29 -19.46 4.20
C ILE A 223 2.47 -18.28 3.71
N LEU A 224 1.61 -17.70 4.55
CA LEU A 224 0.78 -16.56 4.16
C LEU A 224 1.62 -15.34 3.74
N ASP A 225 2.66 -15.02 4.50
CA ASP A 225 3.54 -13.87 4.22
C ASP A 225 4.36 -14.10 2.95
N LEU A 226 4.81 -15.32 2.65
CA LEU A 226 5.45 -15.63 1.36
C LEU A 226 4.48 -15.44 0.19
N LEU A 227 3.22 -15.81 0.36
CA LEU A 227 2.19 -15.66 -0.66
C LEU A 227 1.72 -14.21 -0.83
N ALA A 228 1.59 -13.45 0.26
CA ALA A 228 1.11 -12.07 0.28
C ALA A 228 2.21 -11.02 0.06
N GLY A 229 3.46 -11.36 0.36
CA GLY A 229 4.64 -10.52 0.15
C GLY A 229 5.27 -10.81 -1.21
N PRO A 230 6.34 -11.63 -1.28
CA PRO A 230 7.12 -11.78 -2.50
C PRO A 230 6.29 -12.28 -3.68
N VAL A 231 5.51 -13.37 -3.54
CA VAL A 231 4.73 -13.91 -4.66
C VAL A 231 3.75 -12.87 -5.21
N PHE A 232 2.98 -12.22 -4.34
CA PHE A 232 2.05 -11.18 -4.72
C PHE A 232 2.73 -10.00 -5.41
N LEU A 233 3.81 -9.46 -4.83
CA LEU A 233 4.52 -8.28 -5.35
C LEU A 233 5.14 -8.57 -6.72
N PHE A 234 5.79 -9.72 -6.90
CA PHE A 234 6.34 -10.11 -8.20
C PHE A 234 5.25 -10.26 -9.26
N VAL A 235 4.13 -10.92 -8.94
CA VAL A 235 3.02 -11.10 -9.88
C VAL A 235 2.39 -9.74 -10.24
N LEU A 236 2.16 -8.88 -9.24
CA LEU A 236 1.59 -7.55 -9.45
C LEU A 236 2.48 -6.69 -10.35
N LEU A 237 3.77 -6.55 -9.99
CA LEU A 237 4.72 -5.74 -10.76
C LEU A 237 4.96 -6.30 -12.16
N TRP A 238 4.96 -7.62 -12.33
CA TRP A 238 5.03 -8.25 -13.64
C TRP A 238 3.81 -7.92 -14.50
N GLY A 239 2.61 -7.87 -13.90
CA GLY A 239 1.40 -7.40 -14.57
C GLY A 239 1.44 -5.92 -14.96
N LEU A 240 2.14 -5.10 -14.19
CA LEU A 240 2.28 -3.66 -14.42
C LEU A 240 3.42 -3.29 -15.38
N ARG A 241 4.30 -4.22 -15.75
CA ARG A 241 5.53 -3.93 -16.51
C ARG A 241 5.31 -3.25 -17.87
N SER A 242 4.16 -3.49 -18.50
CA SER A 242 3.76 -2.94 -19.80
C SER A 242 2.85 -1.72 -19.70
N VAL A 243 2.48 -1.31 -18.48
CA VAL A 243 1.63 -0.14 -18.23
C VAL A 243 2.52 1.10 -18.18
N ASP A 244 2.10 2.16 -18.86
CA ASP A 244 2.74 3.46 -18.69
C ASP A 244 2.40 4.02 -17.30
N TYR A 245 3.41 4.28 -16.48
CA TYR A 245 3.21 4.76 -15.12
C TYR A 245 2.63 6.19 -15.11
N GLY A 246 2.84 6.96 -16.18
CA GLY A 246 2.17 8.24 -16.38
C GLY A 246 0.66 8.11 -16.47
N ALA A 247 0.15 6.94 -16.88
CA ALA A 247 -1.29 6.67 -16.96
C ALA A 247 -1.98 6.58 -15.59
N PHE A 248 -1.23 6.45 -14.48
CA PHE A 248 -1.81 6.52 -13.14
C PHE A 248 -2.08 7.96 -12.69
N GLY A 249 -1.48 8.96 -13.34
CA GLY A 249 -1.66 10.38 -12.97
C GLY A 249 -0.97 10.78 -11.66
N LEU A 250 0.00 9.99 -11.20
CA LEU A 250 0.73 10.22 -9.94
C LEU A 250 1.88 11.22 -10.15
N TRP A 251 1.57 12.51 -10.14
CA TRP A 251 2.55 13.59 -10.30
C TRP A 251 3.11 14.06 -8.95
N SER A 252 4.45 14.11 -8.83
CA SER A 252 5.11 14.60 -7.62
C SER A 252 5.40 16.11 -7.66
N GLY A 253 5.39 16.74 -8.84
CA GLY A 253 5.71 18.17 -9.02
C GLY A 253 7.16 18.55 -8.66
N LYS A 254 8.05 17.55 -8.46
CA LYS A 254 9.46 17.74 -8.08
C LYS A 254 10.36 17.71 -9.31
N TYR A 255 11.49 18.40 -9.27
CA TYR A 255 12.44 18.56 -10.40
C TYR A 255 13.00 17.25 -10.99
N THR A 256 12.90 16.13 -10.26
CA THR A 256 13.33 14.80 -10.74
C THR A 256 12.23 14.04 -11.48
N ASP A 257 11.02 14.59 -11.53
CA ASP A 257 9.85 14.07 -12.23
C ASP A 257 9.94 14.54 -13.69
N THR A 258 10.78 13.87 -14.49
CA THR A 258 10.84 14.15 -15.93
C THR A 258 9.52 13.68 -16.54
N SER A 259 8.72 14.63 -17.03
CA SER A 259 7.41 14.46 -17.67
C SER A 259 7.32 13.23 -18.59
N TYR A 260 7.06 12.05 -18.04
CA TYR A 260 6.73 10.86 -18.79
C TYR A 260 5.20 10.81 -18.82
N GLY A 261 4.61 11.42 -19.84
CA GLY A 261 3.14 11.48 -19.99
C GLY A 261 2.58 12.77 -20.58
N SER A 262 3.38 13.81 -20.86
CA SER A 262 2.90 14.97 -21.62
C SER A 262 2.90 14.67 -23.12
N GLY A 263 2.04 13.74 -23.54
CA GLY A 263 1.52 13.75 -24.91
C GLY A 263 0.73 15.04 -25.13
N PRO A 264 0.74 15.63 -26.34
CA PRO A 264 0.04 16.88 -26.61
C PRO A 264 -1.47 16.65 -26.48
N GLY A 265 -2.07 16.97 -25.33
CA GLY A 265 -3.52 16.86 -25.18
C GLY A 265 -4.09 16.86 -23.76
N VAL A 266 -3.32 16.59 -22.71
CA VAL A 266 -3.85 16.59 -21.33
C VAL A 266 -3.30 17.78 -20.56
N ALA A 267 -3.83 18.96 -20.87
CA ALA A 267 -3.73 20.10 -19.97
C ALA A 267 -4.54 19.77 -18.70
N GLY A 268 -3.84 19.58 -17.59
CA GLY A 268 -4.48 19.43 -16.28
C GLY A 268 -5.35 20.63 -15.98
N ALA A 269 -6.59 20.38 -15.57
CA ALA A 269 -7.44 21.38 -14.98
C ALA A 269 -6.79 21.85 -13.65
N GLY A 270 -6.33 23.10 -13.63
CA GLY A 270 -5.97 23.78 -12.39
C GLY A 270 -4.58 24.38 -12.37
N MET A 271 -4.49 25.63 -12.82
CA MET A 271 -3.71 26.76 -12.30
C MET A 271 -3.33 27.65 -13.47
N ASN A 272 -4.30 28.47 -13.90
CA ASN A 272 -4.04 29.63 -14.74
C ASN A 272 -3.29 30.65 -13.88
N GLY A 273 -1.98 30.47 -13.73
CA GLY A 273 -1.09 31.46 -13.16
C GLY A 273 -0.93 32.58 -14.17
N GLY A 274 -1.78 33.60 -14.05
CA GLY A 274 -1.66 34.85 -14.79
C GLY A 274 -0.30 35.49 -14.54
N GLY A 275 0.65 35.18 -15.42
CA GLY A 275 1.92 35.88 -15.52
C GLY A 275 1.70 37.24 -16.16
N VAL A 276 1.60 38.26 -15.32
CA VAL A 276 1.67 39.67 -15.71
C VAL A 276 3.03 39.90 -16.38
N ASN A 277 3.05 39.96 -17.71
CA ASN A 277 4.24 40.38 -18.46
C ASN A 277 4.41 41.90 -18.28
N GLY A 278 5.35 42.28 -17.43
CA GLY A 278 5.87 43.64 -17.34
C GLY A 278 6.51 44.05 -18.67
N GLY A 279 5.97 45.11 -19.27
CA GLY A 279 6.46 45.70 -20.50
C GLY A 279 7.85 46.31 -20.31
N GLY A 280 8.84 45.71 -20.95
CA GLY A 280 10.16 46.30 -21.19
C GLY A 280 10.11 47.18 -22.44
N VAL A 281 10.44 48.45 -22.26
CA VAL A 281 10.53 49.49 -23.29
C VAL A 281 11.87 49.39 -24.02
N ASN A 282 11.82 49.35 -25.36
CA ASN A 282 12.84 49.78 -26.35
C ASN A 282 12.22 49.49 -27.74
N GLY A 283 12.13 50.35 -28.76
CA GLY A 283 12.81 51.60 -29.07
C GLY A 283 13.24 51.54 -30.55
N GLY A 284 12.52 52.24 -31.44
CA GLY A 284 13.02 52.72 -32.75
C GLY A 284 12.55 52.02 -34.04
N GLY A 285 12.06 52.81 -35.02
CA GLY A 285 12.22 52.47 -36.45
C GLY A 285 11.03 52.59 -37.44
N VAL A 286 10.51 53.79 -37.67
CA VAL A 286 10.34 54.47 -38.98
C VAL A 286 9.76 53.75 -40.24
N ASN A 287 8.67 54.35 -40.78
CA ASN A 287 8.26 54.58 -42.20
C ASN A 287 7.32 53.66 -43.01
N GLY A 288 6.36 54.35 -43.68
CA GLY A 288 5.66 54.00 -44.92
C GLY A 288 4.23 53.47 -44.71
N GLY A 289 3.12 54.11 -45.10
CA GLY A 289 2.83 54.97 -46.25
C GLY A 289 1.80 54.24 -47.13
N GLY A 290 0.54 54.73 -47.20
CA GLY A 290 -0.47 54.17 -48.11
C GLY A 290 -1.92 54.57 -47.81
N MET A 291 -2.48 55.41 -48.68
CA MET A 291 -3.82 56.03 -48.64
C MET A 291 -4.96 55.13 -49.15
N THR A 292 -6.20 55.63 -48.91
CA THR A 292 -7.49 55.42 -49.61
C THR A 292 -8.36 54.25 -49.09
N GLY A 293 -9.68 54.36 -48.90
CA GLY A 293 -10.64 55.38 -49.32
C GLY A 293 -11.99 55.34 -48.57
N ARG A 294 -12.84 56.25 -49.03
CA ARG A 294 -14.03 56.95 -48.48
C ARG A 294 -15.37 56.18 -48.55
N GLY A 295 -16.32 56.55 -47.66
CA GLY A 295 -17.79 56.45 -47.85
C GLY A 295 -18.55 56.01 -46.58
N SER A 296 -19.03 56.90 -45.68
CA SER A 296 -20.22 57.78 -45.68
C SER A 296 -21.61 57.12 -45.49
N ASN A 297 -22.19 57.39 -44.31
CA ASN A 297 -23.58 57.81 -43.97
C ASN A 297 -24.78 56.83 -43.78
N GLY A 298 -25.50 57.08 -42.67
CA GLY A 298 -26.94 56.83 -42.42
C GLY A 298 -27.20 55.97 -41.17
N VAL A 299 -27.37 56.45 -39.93
CA VAL A 299 -28.47 57.23 -39.27
C VAL A 299 -29.86 56.58 -39.33
N THR A 300 -30.32 56.03 -38.18
CA THR A 300 -31.62 56.23 -37.45
C THR A 300 -31.94 55.01 -36.58
N GLY A 301 -32.01 55.14 -35.24
CA GLY A 301 -33.26 55.11 -34.44
C GLY A 301 -33.54 53.66 -33.95
N SER A 302 -33.89 53.30 -32.71
CA SER A 302 -34.56 53.97 -31.60
C SER A 302 -34.48 53.07 -30.34
N VAL A 303 -34.38 53.66 -29.15
CA VAL A 303 -34.55 53.03 -27.82
C VAL A 303 -36.03 53.17 -27.40
N PRO A 304 -36.60 52.26 -26.59
CA PRO A 304 -36.91 52.67 -25.22
C PRO A 304 -36.58 51.63 -24.14
N ALA A 305 -36.26 52.16 -22.96
CA ALA A 305 -36.07 51.50 -21.69
C ALA A 305 -37.40 51.12 -21.01
N THR A 306 -37.37 50.24 -19.99
CA THR A 306 -38.18 50.25 -18.73
C THR A 306 -37.66 49.10 -17.82
N THR A 307 -36.86 49.37 -16.76
CA THR A 307 -37.21 49.50 -15.30
C THR A 307 -37.28 48.14 -14.58
N ARG A 308 -36.32 47.78 -13.69
CA ARG A 308 -36.31 47.90 -12.19
C ARG A 308 -37.65 47.46 -11.55
N VAL A 309 -37.74 46.66 -10.48
CA VAL A 309 -36.98 46.47 -9.23
C VAL A 309 -37.05 45.00 -8.84
#